data_AF-A0A956QTG5-F1
#
_entry.id   AF-A0A956QTG5-F1
#
_cell.length_a   1.000
_cell.length_b   1.000
_cell.length_c   1.000
_cell.angle_alpha   90.00
_cell.angle_beta   90.00
_cell.angle_gamma   90.00
#
_symmetry.space_group_name_H-M   'P 1'
#
loop_
_entity.id
_entity.type
_entity.pdbx_description
1 polymer ?
#
loop_
_entity_poly.entity_id
_entity_poly.type
_entity_poly.pdbx_seq_one_letter_code
_entity_poly.pdbx_strand_id
1 'polypeptide(L)'
;MSVLIVIAMIALFFTFGYMEERKEFVDDVLLEVSGRLDWARSIEEKRQPYGFVSILDRVDALYAETTAAWKSMKWDRAVRLSIKTRKEMDRAQTLFIEAQNRARAVI
;
A
#
# COMPACT_ATOMS: atom_id res chain seq x y z
N MET A 1 34.54 -16.49 -24.08
CA MET A 1 33.92 -15.16 -24.23
C MET A 1 32.41 -15.25 -24.43
N SER A 2 31.90 -16.04 -25.39
CA SER A 2 30.46 -16.18 -25.67
C SER A 2 29.63 -16.72 -24.49
N VAL A 3 30.17 -17.67 -23.71
CA VAL A 3 29.48 -18.22 -22.53
C VAL A 3 29.26 -17.16 -21.43
N LEU A 4 30.24 -16.27 -21.22
CA LEU A 4 30.11 -15.17 -20.25
C LEU A 4 29.05 -14.16 -20.68
N ILE A 5 28.92 -13.91 -21.98
CA ILE A 5 27.87 -13.04 -22.53
C ILE A 5 26.49 -13.66 -22.28
N VAL A 6 26.33 -14.96 -22.53
CA VAL A 6 25.06 -15.66 -22.28
C VAL A 6 24.69 -15.62 -20.80
N ILE A 7 25.64 -15.88 -19.89
CA ILE A 7 25.41 -15.79 -18.44
C ILE A 7 25.02 -14.35 -18.03
N ALA A 8 25.72 -13.34 -18.55
CA ALA A 8 25.41 -11.94 -18.28
C ALA A 8 24.01 -11.55 -18.77
N MET A 9 23.60 -12.01 -19.97
CA MET A 9 22.26 -11.78 -20.49
C MET A 9 21.19 -12.41 -19.59
N ILE A 10 21.37 -13.66 -19.17
CA ILE A 10 20.44 -14.35 -18.26
C ILE A 10 20.33 -13.60 -16.93
N ALA A 11 21.46 -13.17 -16.35
CA ALA A 11 21.47 -12.40 -15.11
C ALA A 11 20.70 -11.06 -15.25
N LEU A 12 20.83 -10.38 -16.39
CA LEU A 12 20.07 -9.16 -16.67
C LEU A 12 18.57 -9.43 -16.77
N PHE A 13 18.13 -10.53 -17.40
CA PHE A 13 16.71 -10.91 -17.46
C PHE A 13 16.11 -11.13 -16.07
N PHE A 14 16.80 -11.87 -15.19
CA PHE A 14 16.32 -12.07 -13.81
C PHE A 14 16.26 -10.75 -13.03
N THR A 15 17.28 -9.89 -13.18
CA THR A 15 17.32 -8.59 -12.51
C THR A 15 16.19 -7.69 -13.00
N PHE A 16 15.90 -7.70 -14.30
CA PHE A 16 14.80 -6.93 -14.88
C PHE A 16 13.44 -7.43 -14.38
N GLY A 17 13.19 -8.75 -14.45
CA GLY A 17 11.94 -9.35 -13.96
C GLY A 17 11.69 -9.06 -12.48
N TYR A 18 12.73 -9.18 -11.64
CA TYR A 18 12.63 -8.85 -10.22
C TYR A 18 12.32 -7.37 -9.95
N MET A 19 12.88 -6.47 -10.75
CA MET A 19 12.54 -5.05 -10.66
C MET A 19 11.11 -4.77 -11.09
N GLU A 20 10.65 -5.39 -12.17
CA GLU A 20 9.31 -5.17 -12.71
C GLU A 20 8.22 -5.64 -11.74
N GLU A 21 8.37 -6.82 -11.15
CA GLU A 21 7.44 -7.34 -10.13
C GLU A 21 7.31 -6.38 -8.93
N ARG A 22 8.42 -5.80 -8.50
CA ARG A 22 8.43 -4.83 -7.40
C ARG A 22 7.80 -3.50 -7.77
N LYS A 23 7.94 -3.09 -9.02
CA LYS A 23 7.32 -1.88 -9.55
C LYS A 23 5.80 -2.03 -9.58
N GLU A 24 5.34 -3.09 -10.22
CA GLU A 24 3.93 -3.46 -10.31
C GLU A 24 3.30 -3.56 -8.91
N PHE A 25 3.95 -4.26 -7.98
CA PHE A 25 3.47 -4.35 -6.59
C PHE A 25 3.31 -2.98 -5.91
N VAL A 26 4.26 -2.06 -6.08
CA VAL A 26 4.17 -0.73 -5.45
C VAL A 26 3.07 0.10 -6.08
N ASP A 27 2.96 0.09 -7.40
CA ASP A 27 1.93 0.83 -8.14
C ASP A 27 0.52 0.32 -7.77
N ASP A 28 0.33 -0.99 -7.69
CA ASP A 28 -0.93 -1.60 -7.27
C ASP A 28 -1.33 -1.16 -5.86
N VAL A 29 -0.39 -1.19 -4.91
CA VAL A 29 -0.66 -0.75 -3.54
C VAL A 29 -0.99 0.73 -3.48
N LEU A 30 -0.28 1.57 -4.25
CA LEU A 30 -0.57 3.01 -4.29
C LEU A 30 -1.96 3.28 -4.90
N LEU A 31 -2.35 2.56 -5.95
CA LEU A 31 -3.66 2.69 -6.55
C LEU A 31 -4.76 2.23 -5.56
N GLU A 32 -4.60 1.03 -4.99
CA GLU A 32 -5.55 0.45 -4.05
C GLU A 32 -5.77 1.34 -2.81
N VAL A 33 -4.68 1.76 -2.16
CA VAL A 33 -4.76 2.59 -0.94
C VAL A 33 -5.35 3.95 -1.26
N SER A 34 -5.02 4.57 -2.39
CA SER A 34 -5.60 5.86 -2.77
C SER A 34 -7.13 5.79 -2.89
N GLY A 35 -7.65 4.79 -3.59
CA GLY A 35 -9.10 4.60 -3.71
C GLY A 35 -9.78 4.32 -2.36
N ARG A 36 -9.12 3.57 -1.49
CA ARG A 36 -9.63 3.28 -0.13
C ARG A 36 -9.59 4.51 0.77
N LEU A 37 -8.58 5.38 0.66
CA LEU A 37 -8.52 6.66 1.37
C LEU A 37 -9.63 7.61 0.91
N ASP A 38 -9.88 7.69 -0.40
CA ASP A 38 -10.95 8.52 -0.95
C ASP A 38 -12.32 8.03 -0.48
N TRP A 39 -12.55 6.72 -0.48
CA TRP A 39 -13.72 6.12 0.16
C TRP A 39 -13.82 6.51 1.63
N ALA A 40 -12.74 6.36 2.39
CA ALA A 40 -12.74 6.61 3.84
C ALA A 40 -13.06 8.09 4.16
N ARG A 41 -12.58 9.02 3.34
CA ARG A 41 -12.88 10.45 3.43
C ARG A 41 -14.33 10.78 3.07
N SER A 42 -14.97 9.97 2.23
CA SER A 42 -16.39 10.16 1.89
C SER A 42 -17.36 9.77 3.02
N ILE A 43 -16.87 9.10 4.07
CA ILE A 43 -17.70 8.64 5.20
C ILE A 43 -18.02 9.82 6.13
N GLU A 44 -19.31 10.05 6.43
CA GLU A 44 -19.75 11.04 7.42
C GLU A 44 -19.04 10.84 8.77
N GLU A 45 -18.51 11.92 9.35
CA GLU A 45 -17.73 11.92 10.60
C GLU A 45 -18.44 11.23 11.77
N LYS A 46 -19.78 11.36 11.85
CA LYS A 46 -20.61 10.72 12.88
C LYS A 46 -20.66 9.19 12.80
N ARG A 47 -20.26 8.61 11.67
CA ARG A 47 -20.27 7.16 11.42
C ARG A 47 -18.89 6.53 11.58
N GLN A 48 -17.88 7.34 11.89
CA GLN A 48 -16.50 6.86 12.00
C GLN A 48 -16.25 6.31 13.41
N PRO A 49 -15.76 5.07 13.55
CA PRO A 49 -15.46 4.53 14.86
C PRO A 49 -14.30 5.27 15.53
N TYR A 50 -14.28 5.21 16.86
CA TYR A 50 -13.19 5.77 17.65
C TYR A 50 -11.84 5.22 17.17
N GLY A 51 -10.87 6.12 16.93
CA GLY A 51 -9.54 5.78 16.44
C GLY A 51 -9.41 5.59 14.92
N PHE A 52 -10.51 5.54 14.16
CA PHE A 52 -10.48 5.40 12.70
C PHE A 52 -9.70 6.53 12.02
N VAL A 53 -10.03 7.78 12.34
CA VAL A 53 -9.33 8.98 11.81
C VAL A 53 -7.83 8.91 12.06
N SER A 54 -7.41 8.58 13.28
CA SER A 54 -5.99 8.50 13.63
C SER A 54 -5.21 7.43 12.86
N ILE A 55 -5.88 6.34 12.47
CA ILE A 55 -5.29 5.31 11.62
C ILE A 55 -5.21 5.83 10.18
N LEU A 56 -6.26 6.51 9.68
CA LEU A 56 -6.24 7.14 8.35
C LEU A 56 -5.13 8.18 8.22
N ASP A 57 -4.92 9.04 9.22
CA ASP A 57 -3.83 10.03 9.22
C ASP A 57 -2.46 9.35 9.09
N ARG A 58 -2.29 8.19 9.76
CA ARG A 58 -1.09 7.38 9.63
C ARG A 58 -0.97 6.74 8.25
N VAL A 59 -2.07 6.26 7.68
CA VAL A 59 -2.09 5.72 6.31
C VAL A 59 -1.72 6.82 5.32
N ASP A 60 -2.24 8.04 5.47
CA ASP A 60 -1.91 9.19 4.62
C ASP A 60 -0.42 9.54 4.69
N ALA A 61 0.15 9.57 5.89
CA ALA A 61 1.58 9.81 6.07
C ALA A 61 2.45 8.71 5.42
N LEU A 62 2.07 7.44 5.61
CA LEU A 62 2.77 6.30 5.01
C LEU A 62 2.60 6.27 3.48
N TYR A 63 1.43 6.63 2.98
CA TYR A 63 1.14 6.75 1.56
C TYR A 63 2.06 7.82 0.93
N ALA A 64 2.11 9.01 1.51
CA ALA A 64 2.98 10.09 1.06
C ALA A 64 4.47 9.68 1.07
N GLU A 65 4.93 9.02 2.13
CA GLU A 65 6.30 8.48 2.20
C GLU A 65 6.57 7.41 1.13
N THR A 66 5.60 6.52 0.89
CA THR A 66 5.68 5.47 -0.13
C THR A 66 5.79 6.10 -1.51
N THR A 67 4.91 7.04 -1.84
CA THR A 67 4.94 7.78 -3.10
C THR A 67 6.25 8.54 -3.29
N ALA A 68 6.79 9.17 -2.24
CA ALA A 68 8.07 9.86 -2.31
C ALA A 68 9.23 8.90 -2.56
N ALA A 69 9.26 7.75 -1.88
CA ALA A 69 10.27 6.72 -2.09
C ALA A 69 10.18 6.13 -3.51
N TRP A 70 8.96 5.88 -3.99
CA TRP A 70 8.65 5.41 -5.33
C TRP A 70 9.15 6.37 -6.42
N LYS A 71 8.74 7.64 -6.36
CA LYS A 71 9.18 8.71 -7.29
C LYS A 71 10.69 8.93 -7.28
N SER A 72 11.34 8.68 -6.14
CA SER A 72 12.80 8.77 -5.99
C SER A 72 13.54 7.49 -6.40
N MET A 73 12.86 6.52 -7.02
CA MET A 73 13.43 5.22 -7.43
C MET A 73 14.07 4.42 -6.30
N LYS A 74 13.67 4.66 -5.04
CA LYS A 74 14.16 3.93 -3.86
C LYS A 74 13.34 2.64 -3.68
N TRP A 75 13.43 1.73 -4.66
CA TRP A 75 12.52 0.58 -4.81
C TRP A 75 12.38 -0.28 -3.56
N ASP A 76 13.48 -0.65 -2.91
CA ASP A 76 13.45 -1.42 -1.65
C ASP A 76 12.69 -0.72 -0.52
N ARG A 77 12.87 0.60 -0.41
CA ARG A 77 12.18 1.41 0.58
C ARG A 77 10.70 1.54 0.20
N ALA A 78 10.39 1.77 -1.07
CA ALA A 78 9.03 1.87 -1.58
C ALA A 78 8.26 0.58 -1.28
N VAL A 79 8.79 -0.60 -1.64
CA VAL A 79 8.16 -1.91 -1.35
C VAL A 79 7.88 -2.09 0.14
N ARG A 80 8.85 -1.81 1.02
CA ARG A 80 8.66 -1.94 2.46
C ARG A 80 7.59 -0.98 2.99
N LEU A 81 7.54 0.24 2.48
CA LEU A 81 6.54 1.22 2.86
C LEU A 81 5.16 0.86 2.30
N SER A 82 5.06 0.34 1.07
CA SER A 82 3.81 -0.18 0.49
C SER A 82 3.20 -1.27 1.37
N ILE A 83 4.00 -2.25 1.81
CA ILE A 83 3.52 -3.31 2.72
C ILE A 83 2.93 -2.72 4.01
N LYS A 84 3.63 -1.74 4.61
CA LYS A 84 3.17 -1.07 5.84
C LYS A 84 1.89 -0.25 5.60
N THR A 85 1.85 0.50 4.49
CA THR A 85 0.72 1.34 4.11
C THR A 85 -0.53 0.50 3.93
N ARG A 86 -0.45 -0.58 3.14
CA ARG A 86 -1.57 -1.52 2.95
C ARG A 86 -2.04 -2.13 4.26
N LYS A 87 -1.10 -2.58 5.11
CA LYS A 87 -1.43 -3.17 6.42
C LYS A 87 -2.19 -2.20 7.34
N GLU A 88 -1.79 -0.93 7.41
CA GLU A 88 -2.50 0.07 8.21
C GLU A 88 -3.87 0.40 7.60
N MET A 89 -3.99 0.41 6.27
CA MET A 89 -5.29 0.59 5.60
C MET A 89 -6.25 -0.58 5.87
N ASP A 90 -5.75 -1.82 5.84
CA ASP A 90 -6.50 -3.02 6.23
C ASP A 90 -7.01 -2.91 7.65
N ARG A 91 -6.15 -2.45 8.58
CA ARG A 91 -6.54 -2.23 9.96
C ARG A 91 -7.64 -1.17 10.09
N ALA A 92 -7.55 -0.06 9.35
CA ALA A 92 -8.60 0.96 9.34
C ALA A 92 -9.94 0.38 8.86
N GLN A 93 -9.92 -0.37 7.76
CA GLN A 93 -11.13 -0.98 7.19
C GLN A 93 -11.73 -2.06 8.09
N THR A 94 -10.91 -2.91 8.71
CA THR A 94 -11.37 -3.90 9.69
C THR A 94 -12.06 -3.22 10.88
N LEU A 95 -11.46 -2.17 11.44
CA LEU A 95 -12.07 -1.41 12.55
C LEU A 95 -13.44 -0.83 12.15
N PHE A 96 -13.54 -0.31 10.93
CA PHE A 96 -14.79 0.21 10.39
C PHE A 96 -15.87 -0.87 10.25
N ILE A 97 -15.54 -2.01 9.64
CA ILE A 97 -16.46 -3.13 9.46
C ILE A 97 -16.93 -3.68 10.82
N GLU A 98 -16.01 -3.87 11.76
CA GLU A 98 -16.34 -4.34 13.10
C GLU A 98 -17.30 -3.39 13.83
N ALA A 99 -17.07 -2.08 13.73
CA ALA A 99 -17.95 -1.08 14.31
C ALA A 99 -19.35 -1.10 13.69
N GLN A 100 -19.45 -1.22 12.37
CA GLN A 100 -20.74 -1.35 11.69
C GLN A 100 -21.49 -2.62 12.11
N ASN A 101 -20.80 -3.75 12.23
CA ASN A 101 -21.40 -5.01 12.67
C ASN A 101 -21.91 -4.92 14.11
N ARG A 102 -21.16 -4.29 15.02
CA ARG A 102 -21.60 -4.06 16.40
C ARG A 102 -22.82 -3.14 16.45
N ALA A 103 -22.84 -2.06 15.67
CA ALA A 103 -23.98 -1.16 15.61
C ALA A 103 -25.26 -1.87 15.11
N ARG A 104 -25.14 -2.79 14.15
CA ARG A 104 -26.25 -3.61 13.65
C ARG A 104 -26.75 -4.65 14.65
N ALA A 105 -25.87 -5.22 15.47
CA ALA A 105 -26.24 -6.23 16.46
C ALA A 105 -26.98 -5.68 17.69
N VAL A 106 -27.01 -4.35 17.86
CA VAL A 106 -27.68 -3.65 18.97
C VAL A 106 -29.10 -3.20 18.59
N ILE A 107 -29.49 -3.35 17.32
CA ILE A 107 -30.83 -3.06 16.79
C ILE A 107 -31.60 -4.38 16.66
#